data_AF-A0AAV6UCM8-F1
#
_entry.id   AF-A0AAV6UCM8-F1
#
_cell.length_a   1.000
_cell.length_b   1.000
_cell.length_c   1.000
_cell.angle_alpha   90.00
_cell.angle_beta   90.00
_cell.angle_gamma   90.00
#
_symmetry.space_group_name_H-M   'P 1'
#
loop_
_entity.id
_entity.type
_entity.pdbx_description
1 polymer ?
#
loop_
_entity_poly.entity_id
_entity_poly.type
_entity_poly.pdbx_seq_one_letter_code
_entity_poly.pdbx_strand_id
1 'polypeptide(L)'
;MADVNPRVRLLQDFLIPHLDRGTFHDKLCWVDRNRGVFKIFWRHQSSSRFSAQDSIVFQEWAVAKGLWDPHNPRGPTIYKQRMRAALLKLKNVRCISKDSEARIYRIMLNSTYEALEDKFTTFFQNSSYYETFFTGDNEEWNYELLQSDTFIEQIINMDFSSTSLLGL
;
A
#
# COMPACT_ATOMS: atom_id res chain seq x y z
N MET A 1 -18.38 -3.08 -29.51
CA MET A 1 -18.26 -4.02 -28.38
C MET A 1 -17.07 -3.58 -27.55
N ALA A 2 -17.29 -2.72 -26.54
CA ALA A 2 -16.23 -2.29 -25.64
C ALA A 2 -16.05 -3.40 -24.61
N ASP A 3 -14.97 -4.15 -24.77
CA ASP A 3 -14.64 -5.30 -23.94
C ASP A 3 -14.52 -4.87 -22.47
N VAL A 4 -15.22 -5.58 -21.60
CA VAL A 4 -15.22 -5.35 -20.15
C VAL A 4 -13.81 -5.63 -19.68
N ASN A 5 -13.00 -4.58 -19.40
CA ASN A 5 -11.68 -4.78 -18.85
C ASN A 5 -11.84 -5.54 -17.52
N PRO A 6 -11.46 -6.83 -17.43
CA PRO A 6 -11.60 -7.60 -16.20
C PRO A 6 -10.89 -6.83 -15.10
N ARG A 7 -11.45 -6.81 -13.88
CA ARG A 7 -10.90 -5.99 -12.78
C ARG A 7 -9.45 -6.41 -12.47
N VAL A 8 -8.48 -5.81 -13.16
CA VAL A 8 -7.05 -6.12 -13.01
C VAL A 8 -6.68 -5.89 -11.55
N ARG A 9 -6.20 -6.93 -10.89
CA ARG A 9 -5.78 -6.94 -9.49
C ARG A 9 -4.32 -6.53 -9.42
N LEU A 10 -4.02 -5.53 -8.60
CA LEU A 10 -2.67 -4.96 -8.53
C LEU A 10 -1.62 -6.03 -8.21
N LEU A 11 -1.86 -6.91 -7.25
CA LEU A 11 -0.86 -7.87 -6.83
C LEU A 11 -0.69 -9.01 -7.83
N GLN A 12 -1.78 -9.72 -8.13
CA GLN A 12 -1.75 -10.96 -8.91
C GLN A 12 -1.54 -10.71 -10.40
N ASP A 13 -2.16 -9.67 -10.95
CA ASP A 13 -2.21 -9.48 -12.40
C ASP A 13 -1.17 -8.46 -12.88
N PHE A 14 -0.58 -7.65 -11.98
CA PHE A 14 0.39 -6.61 -12.33
C PHE A 14 1.74 -6.77 -11.61
N LEU A 15 1.79 -6.66 -10.28
CA LEU A 15 3.05 -6.63 -9.53
C LEU A 15 3.84 -7.93 -9.65
N ILE A 16 3.25 -9.08 -9.32
CA ILE A 16 3.96 -10.37 -9.33
C ILE A 16 4.51 -10.69 -10.72
N PRO A 17 3.73 -10.62 -11.82
CA PRO A 17 4.26 -10.87 -13.15
C PRO A 17 5.43 -9.95 -13.54
N HIS A 18 5.34 -8.66 -13.26
CA HIS A 18 6.41 -7.70 -13.59
C HIS A 18 7.64 -7.85 -12.70
N LEU A 19 7.45 -8.19 -11.42
CA LEU A 19 8.54 -8.51 -10.50
C LEU A 19 9.28 -9.78 -10.94
N ASP A 20 8.56 -10.82 -11.33
CA ASP A 20 9.12 -12.10 -11.78
C ASP A 20 9.86 -11.98 -13.10
N ARG A 21 9.35 -11.15 -14.01
CA ARG A 21 10.00 -10.86 -15.30
C ARG A 21 11.13 -9.83 -15.18
N GLY A 22 11.24 -9.11 -14.08
CA GLY A 22 12.18 -8.00 -13.91
C GLY A 22 11.92 -6.82 -14.86
N THR A 23 10.66 -6.61 -15.28
CA THR A 23 10.31 -5.66 -16.35
C THR A 23 10.83 -4.24 -16.10
N PHE A 24 10.77 -3.76 -14.86
CA PHE A 24 11.12 -2.39 -14.50
C PHE A 24 12.45 -2.25 -13.76
N HIS A 25 13.27 -3.30 -13.72
CA HIS A 25 14.61 -3.27 -13.14
C HIS A 25 14.62 -2.64 -11.73
N ASP A 26 15.38 -1.56 -11.51
CA ASP A 26 15.52 -0.89 -10.22
C ASP A 26 14.24 -0.19 -9.73
N LYS A 27 13.26 0.05 -10.62
CA LYS A 27 11.99 0.71 -10.29
C LYS A 27 10.97 -0.21 -9.64
N LEU A 28 11.01 -1.50 -9.98
CA LEU A 28 10.21 -2.55 -9.35
C LEU A 28 10.99 -3.86 -9.41
N CYS A 29 11.53 -4.30 -8.26
CA CYS A 29 12.28 -5.55 -8.18
C CYS A 29 12.02 -6.31 -6.88
N TRP A 30 12.25 -7.62 -6.94
CA TRP A 30 12.41 -8.44 -5.75
C TRP A 30 13.66 -8.00 -5.00
N VAL A 31 13.52 -7.80 -3.69
CA VAL A 31 14.65 -7.69 -2.76
C VAL A 31 14.97 -9.08 -2.21
N ASP A 32 13.92 -9.83 -1.86
CA ASP A 32 14.00 -11.24 -1.47
C ASP A 32 12.71 -11.92 -1.93
N ARG A 33 12.79 -12.68 -3.03
CA ARG A 33 11.64 -13.38 -3.60
C ARG A 33 11.05 -14.40 -2.62
N ASN A 34 11.89 -15.17 -1.94
CA ASN A 34 11.47 -16.27 -1.08
C ASN A 34 10.68 -15.74 0.14
N ARG A 35 11.03 -14.56 0.63
CA ARG A 35 10.32 -13.88 1.72
C ARG A 35 9.23 -12.93 1.24
N GLY A 36 8.93 -12.92 -0.06
CA GLY A 36 7.93 -12.02 -0.65
C GLY A 36 8.25 -10.54 -0.50
N VAL A 37 9.52 -10.17 -0.38
CA VAL A 37 9.97 -8.77 -0.17
C VAL A 37 10.34 -8.14 -1.49
N PHE A 38 9.69 -7.03 -1.84
CA PHE A 38 9.95 -6.29 -3.07
C PHE A 38 10.07 -4.80 -2.81
N LYS A 39 10.70 -4.09 -3.75
CA LYS A 39 10.93 -2.65 -3.71
C LYS A 39 10.17 -1.98 -4.84
N ILE A 40 9.52 -0.85 -4.54
CA ILE A 40 9.02 0.09 -5.53
C ILE A 40 9.77 1.41 -5.37
N PHE A 41 10.27 1.96 -6.47
CA PHE A 41 10.84 3.29 -6.50
C PHE A 41 9.77 4.37 -6.31
N TRP A 42 10.04 5.38 -5.48
CA TRP A 42 9.02 6.29 -4.94
C TRP A 42 9.44 7.76 -4.84
N ARG A 43 10.54 8.15 -5.51
CA ARG A 43 11.07 9.53 -5.49
C ARG A 43 9.97 10.58 -5.71
N HIS A 44 10.10 11.70 -5.01
CA HIS A 44 9.18 12.82 -5.15
C HIS A 44 9.41 13.55 -6.48
N GLN A 45 8.34 13.95 -7.16
CA GLN A 45 8.43 14.62 -8.47
C GLN A 45 9.13 15.98 -8.42
N SER A 46 9.09 16.66 -7.27
CA SER A 46 9.82 17.93 -7.08
C SER A 46 11.33 17.74 -6.87
N SER A 47 11.83 16.51 -6.84
CA SER A 47 13.27 16.26 -6.77
C SER A 47 13.94 16.67 -8.08
N SER A 48 15.05 17.41 -7.99
CA SER A 48 15.86 17.78 -9.16
C SER A 48 16.41 16.58 -9.95
N ARG A 49 16.43 15.40 -9.32
CA ARG A 49 16.89 14.13 -9.92
C ARG A 49 15.75 13.27 -10.45
N PHE A 50 14.51 13.77 -10.41
CA PHE A 50 13.36 13.04 -10.89
C PHE A 50 13.38 12.96 -12.44
N SER A 51 13.14 11.77 -12.97
CA SER A 51 12.99 11.53 -14.41
C SER A 51 11.64 10.87 -14.70
N ALA A 52 11.16 10.94 -15.95
CA ALA A 52 9.93 10.25 -16.34
C ALA A 52 9.97 8.74 -16.02
N GLN A 53 11.15 8.12 -16.14
CA GLN A 53 11.39 6.72 -15.82
C GLN A 53 11.14 6.39 -14.34
N ASP A 54 11.28 7.35 -13.43
CA ASP A 54 10.98 7.16 -12.01
C ASP A 54 9.48 6.96 -11.74
N SER A 55 8.62 7.30 -12.71
CA SER A 55 7.16 7.10 -12.65
C SER A 55 6.63 5.95 -13.52
N ILE A 56 7.50 5.22 -14.21
CA ILE A 56 7.09 4.24 -15.22
C ILE A 56 6.17 3.16 -14.65
N VAL A 57 6.42 2.68 -13.43
CA VAL A 57 5.61 1.65 -12.77
C VAL A 57 4.18 2.15 -12.53
N PHE A 58 4.03 3.41 -12.13
CA PHE A 58 2.73 4.03 -11.89
C PHE A 58 1.98 4.23 -13.21
N GLN A 59 2.69 4.65 -14.25
CA GLN A 59 2.13 4.84 -15.58
C GLN A 59 1.61 3.52 -16.16
N GLU A 60 2.42 2.45 -16.14
CA GLU A 60 2.04 1.13 -16.65
C GLU A 60 0.87 0.53 -15.86
N TRP A 61 0.79 0.79 -14.55
CA TRP A 61 -0.40 0.43 -13.78
C TRP A 61 -1.64 1.17 -14.26
N ALA A 62 -1.53 2.46 -14.58
CA ALA A 62 -2.64 3.22 -15.14
C ALA A 62 -3.05 2.69 -16.53
N VAL A 63 -2.08 2.30 -17.37
CA VAL A 63 -2.33 1.67 -18.67
C VAL A 63 -3.10 0.37 -18.50
N ALA A 64 -2.66 -0.52 -17.59
CA ALA A 64 -3.34 -1.78 -17.30
C ALA A 64 -4.79 -1.58 -16.82
N LYS A 65 -5.06 -0.46 -16.13
CA LYS A 65 -6.42 -0.09 -15.69
C LYS A 65 -7.25 0.64 -16.75
N GLY A 66 -6.71 0.95 -17.92
CA GLY A 66 -7.37 1.78 -18.94
C GLY A 66 -7.58 3.23 -18.48
N LEU A 67 -6.69 3.71 -17.60
CA LEU A 67 -6.79 4.97 -16.89
C LEU A 67 -5.66 5.96 -17.23
N TRP A 68 -4.78 5.56 -18.15
CA TRP A 68 -3.69 6.38 -18.62
C TRP A 68 -4.17 7.41 -19.65
N ASP A 69 -3.62 8.62 -19.55
CA ASP A 69 -3.90 9.74 -20.45
C ASP A 69 -2.57 10.46 -20.74
N PRO A 70 -2.04 10.39 -21.98
CA PRO A 70 -0.79 11.02 -22.35
C PRO A 70 -0.82 12.55 -22.29
N HIS A 71 -2.01 13.17 -22.33
CA HIS A 71 -2.15 14.62 -22.38
C HIS A 71 -2.37 15.23 -20.98
N ASN A 72 -2.43 14.42 -19.92
CA ASN A 72 -2.69 14.89 -18.58
C ASN A 72 -1.39 15.30 -17.86
N PRO A 73 -1.12 16.59 -17.66
CA PRO A 73 0.11 17.05 -16.99
C PRO A 73 0.20 16.63 -15.52
N ARG A 74 -0.94 16.28 -14.90
CA ARG A 74 -1.00 15.74 -13.52
C ARG A 74 -1.01 14.22 -13.46
N GLY A 75 -0.94 13.55 -14.62
CA GLY A 75 -0.99 12.09 -14.76
C GLY A 75 -0.07 11.36 -13.76
N PRO A 76 1.25 11.65 -13.73
CA PRO A 76 2.18 10.97 -12.84
C PRO A 76 1.78 11.01 -11.35
N THR A 77 1.21 12.13 -10.87
CA THR A 77 0.75 12.26 -9.47
C THR A 77 -0.49 11.42 -9.22
N ILE A 78 -1.46 11.49 -10.14
CA ILE A 78 -2.72 10.73 -10.05
C ILE A 78 -2.44 9.23 -10.08
N TYR A 79 -1.56 8.77 -10.98
CA TYR A 79 -1.24 7.35 -11.12
C TYR A 79 -0.52 6.81 -9.89
N LYS A 80 0.40 7.60 -9.32
CA LYS A 80 1.09 7.28 -8.06
C LYS A 80 0.11 7.15 -6.90
N GLN A 81 -0.83 8.09 -6.76
CA GLN A 81 -1.89 8.04 -5.74
C GLN A 81 -2.78 6.80 -5.91
N ARG A 82 -3.17 6.48 -7.15
CA ARG A 82 -3.98 5.28 -7.44
C ARG A 82 -3.26 3.99 -7.07
N MET A 83 -1.96 3.88 -7.35
CA MET A 83 -1.17 2.72 -6.95
C MET A 83 -1.04 2.64 -5.42
N ARG A 84 -0.79 3.77 -4.73
CA ARG A 84 -0.78 3.83 -3.25
C ARG A 84 -2.08 3.29 -2.67
N ALA A 85 -3.22 3.79 -3.15
CA ALA A 85 -4.54 3.36 -2.69
C ALA A 85 -4.79 1.86 -2.95
N ALA A 86 -4.37 1.36 -4.13
CA ALA A 86 -4.49 -0.06 -4.44
C ALA A 86 -3.59 -0.94 -3.55
N LEU A 87 -2.36 -0.51 -3.25
CA LEU A 87 -1.47 -1.20 -2.30
C LEU A 87 -2.06 -1.24 -0.89
N LEU A 88 -2.66 -0.14 -0.43
CA LEU A 88 -3.28 -0.07 0.90
C LEU A 88 -4.48 -1.01 1.05
N LYS A 89 -5.21 -1.28 -0.04
CA LYS A 89 -6.33 -2.23 -0.04
C LYS A 89 -5.90 -3.70 -0.03
N LEU A 90 -4.63 -3.99 -0.27
CA LEU A 90 -4.12 -5.35 -0.21
C LEU A 90 -3.93 -5.77 1.25
N LYS A 91 -4.83 -6.63 1.72
CA LYS A 91 -4.79 -7.25 3.03
C LYS A 91 -3.41 -7.86 3.33
N ASN A 92 -2.94 -8.73 2.44
CA ASN A 92 -1.72 -9.49 2.62
C ASN A 92 -0.44 -8.76 2.17
N VAL A 93 -0.43 -7.43 2.00
CA VAL A 93 0.78 -6.68 1.63
C VAL A 93 1.01 -5.54 2.62
N ARG A 94 2.23 -5.44 3.15
CA ARG A 94 2.62 -4.41 4.13
C ARG A 94 3.86 -3.67 3.69
N CYS A 95 3.88 -2.36 3.90
CA CYS A 95 5.08 -1.54 3.72
C CYS A 95 5.96 -1.69 4.96
N ILE A 96 7.19 -2.18 4.80
CA ILE A 96 8.12 -2.45 5.90
C ILE A 96 9.27 -1.44 5.98
N SER A 97 9.43 -0.59 4.96
CA SER A 97 10.41 0.51 4.98
C SER A 97 10.01 1.60 4.00
N LYS A 98 10.24 2.86 4.42
CA LYS A 98 9.95 4.07 3.66
C LYS A 98 11.16 4.99 3.68
N ASP A 99 11.75 5.22 2.52
CA ASP A 99 12.81 6.20 2.31
C ASP A 99 12.39 7.22 1.24
N SER A 100 12.97 8.40 1.21
CA SER A 100 12.77 9.43 0.19
C SER A 100 12.78 8.90 -1.26
N GLU A 101 13.54 7.84 -1.56
CA GLU A 101 13.66 7.28 -2.91
C GLU A 101 12.87 6.01 -3.16
N ALA A 102 12.54 5.23 -2.12
CA ALA A 102 11.94 3.91 -2.30
C ALA A 102 10.99 3.50 -1.18
N ARG A 103 10.16 2.51 -1.48
CA ARG A 103 9.28 1.83 -0.53
C ARG A 103 9.55 0.33 -0.64
N ILE A 104 9.77 -0.33 0.50
CA ILE A 104 9.92 -1.78 0.57
C ILE A 104 8.63 -2.36 1.12
N TYR A 105 8.12 -3.38 0.45
CA TYR A 105 6.91 -4.10 0.79
C TYR A 105 7.20 -5.57 1.01
N ARG A 106 6.40 -6.20 1.88
CA ARG A 106 6.37 -7.64 2.08
C ARG A 106 4.97 -8.18 1.80
N ILE A 107 4.90 -9.25 1.02
CA ILE A 107 3.71 -10.09 0.88
C ILE A 107 3.69 -11.07 2.06
N MET A 108 2.61 -11.06 2.84
CA MET A 108 2.38 -11.95 3.97
C MET A 108 1.68 -13.22 3.49
N LEU A 109 2.07 -14.37 4.02
CA LEU A 109 1.35 -15.63 3.83
C LEU A 109 0.06 -15.61 4.66
N ASN A 110 -0.99 -16.31 4.22
CA ASN A 110 -2.31 -16.29 4.86
C ASN A 110 -2.26 -16.62 6.35
N SER A 111 -1.47 -17.63 6.76
CA SER A 111 -1.29 -17.99 8.18
C SER A 111 -0.66 -16.88 9.02
N THR A 112 0.17 -16.03 8.42
CA THR A 112 0.77 -14.87 9.10
C THR A 112 -0.18 -13.67 9.12
N TYR A 113 -1.06 -13.59 8.12
CA TYR A 113 -2.05 -12.52 8.01
C TYR A 113 -3.17 -12.67 9.03
N GLU A 114 -3.73 -13.87 9.17
CA GLU A 114 -4.75 -14.20 10.17
C GLU A 114 -4.25 -13.89 11.59
N ALA A 115 -3.03 -14.34 11.92
CA ALA A 115 -2.39 -14.04 13.20
C ALA A 115 -2.12 -12.54 13.45
N LEU A 116 -2.05 -11.71 12.40
CA LEU A 116 -1.88 -10.26 12.51
C LEU A 116 -3.22 -9.52 12.62
N GLU A 117 -4.25 -9.95 11.89
CA GLU A 117 -5.62 -9.43 12.07
C GLU A 117 -6.14 -9.68 13.49
N ASP A 118 -5.87 -10.86 14.06
CA ASP A 118 -6.25 -11.18 15.43
C ASP A 118 -5.57 -10.23 16.43
N LYS A 119 -4.25 -10.07 16.33
CA LYS A 119 -3.49 -9.14 17.19
C LYS A 119 -3.94 -7.70 17.05
N PHE A 120 -4.24 -7.26 15.81
CA PHE A 120 -4.72 -5.92 15.53
C PHE A 120 -6.12 -5.68 16.13
N THR A 121 -7.02 -6.64 15.96
CA THR A 121 -8.39 -6.59 16.51
C THR A 121 -8.37 -6.53 18.02
N THR A 122 -7.59 -7.41 18.67
CA THR A 122 -7.41 -7.40 20.12
C THR A 122 -6.79 -6.10 20.62
N PHE A 123 -5.78 -5.56 19.92
CA PHE A 123 -5.16 -4.29 20.29
C PHE A 123 -6.16 -3.12 20.18
N PHE A 124 -6.91 -3.04 19.09
CA PHE A 124 -7.89 -1.98 18.88
C PHE A 124 -9.03 -2.04 19.89
N GLN A 125 -9.56 -3.22 20.20
CA GLN A 125 -10.63 -3.42 21.20
C GLN A 125 -10.19 -3.04 22.62
N ASN A 126 -8.91 -3.21 22.93
CA ASN A 126 -8.34 -2.88 24.24
C ASN A 126 -7.78 -1.46 24.33
N SER A 127 -7.93 -0.65 23.26
CA SER A 127 -7.39 0.69 23.18
C SER A 127 -8.44 1.74 23.58
N SER A 128 -8.04 2.81 24.27
CA SER A 128 -8.92 3.95 24.58
C SER A 128 -9.47 4.66 23.34
N TYR A 129 -8.90 4.40 22.16
CA TYR A 129 -9.41 4.86 20.88
C TYR A 129 -10.74 4.18 20.50
N TYR A 130 -11.04 2.98 21.01
CA TYR A 130 -12.29 2.27 20.73
C TYR A 130 -13.51 3.10 21.18
N GLU A 131 -13.55 3.55 22.43
CA GLU A 131 -14.65 4.41 22.90
C GLU A 131 -14.80 5.68 22.05
N THR A 132 -13.70 6.30 21.62
CA THR A 132 -13.74 7.55 20.82
C THR A 132 -14.34 7.35 19.43
N PHE A 133 -14.21 6.17 18.83
CA PHE A 133 -14.72 5.85 17.50
C PHE A 133 -16.10 5.18 17.51
N PHE A 134 -16.53 4.61 18.65
CA PHE A 134 -17.79 3.87 18.79
C PHE A 134 -18.86 4.59 19.65
N THR A 135 -18.56 5.74 20.27
CA THR A 135 -19.59 6.56 20.95
C THR A 135 -20.29 7.50 19.97
N GLY A 136 -21.31 6.99 19.31
CA GLY A 136 -22.28 7.78 18.55
C GLY A 136 -23.27 6.86 17.86
N ASP A 137 -24.56 7.15 17.95
CA ASP A 137 -25.68 6.37 17.39
C ASP A 137 -25.71 6.29 15.85
N ASN A 138 -24.56 6.41 15.18
CA ASN A 138 -24.41 6.26 13.75
C ASN A 138 -23.33 5.22 13.47
N GLU A 139 -23.76 4.01 13.10
CA GLU A 139 -22.93 2.88 12.62
C GLU A 139 -22.24 3.16 11.26
N GLU A 140 -22.06 4.42 10.89
CA GLU A 140 -21.40 4.80 9.65
C GLU A 140 -19.92 5.09 9.95
N TRP A 141 -19.10 4.06 9.72
CA TRP A 141 -17.65 4.16 9.66
C TRP A 141 -17.22 5.46 8.96
N ASN A 142 -16.48 6.33 9.64
CA ASN A 142 -15.82 7.47 9.00
C ASN A 142 -14.64 6.98 8.14
N TYR A 143 -14.96 6.39 6.98
CA TYR A 143 -14.01 5.92 5.97
C TYR A 143 -13.07 7.02 5.47
N GLU A 144 -13.46 8.29 5.62
CA GLU A 144 -12.65 9.46 5.31
C GLU A 144 -11.47 9.65 6.29
N LEU A 145 -11.66 9.38 7.59
CA LEU A 145 -10.60 9.42 8.60
C LEU A 145 -9.65 8.23 8.49
N LEU A 146 -10.20 7.04 8.19
CA LEU A 146 -9.45 5.81 7.93
C LEU A 146 -8.59 5.88 6.67
N GLN A 147 -8.88 6.78 5.74
CA GLN A 147 -8.10 7.03 4.53
C GLN A 147 -7.14 8.21 4.65
N SER A 148 -7.18 8.95 5.77
CA SER A 148 -6.23 10.02 5.98
C SER A 148 -4.82 9.44 6.13
N ASP A 149 -3.88 9.98 5.36
CA ASP A 149 -2.50 9.54 5.37
C ASP A 149 -1.89 9.66 6.78
N THR A 150 -2.36 10.60 7.62
CA THR A 150 -1.93 10.75 9.02
C THR A 150 -2.37 9.60 9.93
N PHE A 151 -3.62 9.15 9.85
CA PHE A 151 -4.14 8.11 10.72
C PHE A 151 -3.60 6.72 10.36
N ILE A 152 -3.52 6.44 9.05
CA ILE A 152 -2.91 5.20 8.55
C ILE A 152 -1.42 5.14 8.95
N GLU A 153 -0.70 6.26 8.86
CA GLU A 153 0.71 6.31 9.26
C GLU A 153 0.87 6.19 10.79
N GLN A 154 -0.03 6.77 11.59
CA GLN A 154 -0.03 6.56 13.05
C GLN A 154 -0.23 5.09 13.40
N ILE A 155 -1.19 4.42 12.79
CA ILE A 155 -1.46 2.99 13.02
C ILE A 155 -0.30 2.10 12.58
N ILE A 156 0.32 2.40 11.42
CA ILE A 156 1.46 1.63 10.88
C ILE A 156 2.71 1.81 11.73
N ASN A 157 2.90 2.99 12.33
CA ASN A 157 4.08 3.32 13.13
C ASN A 157 3.91 3.05 14.64
N MET A 158 2.75 2.53 15.09
CA MET A 158 2.62 2.03 16.46
C MET A 158 3.49 0.79 16.62
N ASP A 159 4.46 0.88 17.53
CA ASP A 159 5.31 -0.25 17.88
C ASP A 159 4.52 -1.26 18.72
N PHE A 160 4.06 -2.33 18.07
CA PHE A 160 3.37 -3.45 18.73
C PHE A 160 4.29 -4.28 19.65
N SER A 161 5.58 -3.90 19.78
CA SER A 161 6.56 -4.56 20.64
C SER A 161 6.45 -4.15 22.12
N SER A 162 5.77 -3.04 22.43
CA SER A 162 5.71 -2.46 23.78
C SER A 162 4.32 -2.56 24.39
N THR A 163 3.86 -3.77 24.70
CA THR A 163 2.90 -3.98 25.78
C THR A 163 3.45 -5.04 26.72
N SER A 164 4.34 -4.59 27.61
CA SER A 164 4.47 -5.20 28.93
C SER A 164 3.14 -5.04 29.67
N LEU A 165 2.21 -5.97 29.45
CA LEU A 165 1.04 -6.19 30.32
C LEU A 165 1.14 -7.58 30.95
N LEU A 166 2.25 -7.79 31.67
CA LEU A 166 2.29 -8.61 32.88
C LEU A 166 2.78 -7.67 33.97
N GLY A 167 1.87 -7.17 34.80
CA GLY A 167 2.21 -6.25 35.88
C GLY A 167 0.99 -5.67 36.57
N LEU A 168 0.41 -6.49 37.46
CA LEU A 168 -0.59 -6.21 38.49
C LEU A 168 -2.05 -6.03 38.04
#